data_AF-A0A2E8M8T2-F1
#
_entry.id   AF-A0A2E8M8T2-F1
#
_cell.length_a   1.000
_cell.length_b   1.000
_cell.length_c   1.000
_cell.angle_alpha   90.00
_cell.angle_beta   90.00
_cell.angle_gamma   90.00
#
_symmetry.space_group_name_H-M   'P 1'
#
loop_
_entity.id
_entity.type
_entity.pdbx_description
1 polymer ?
#
loop_
_entity_poly.entity_id
_entity_poly.type
_entity_poly.pdbx_seq_one_letter_code
_entity_poly.pdbx_strand_id
1 'polypeptide(L)'
;MKERKPMRKLMERFEKRFPQLFVSVYLGAFEEMTSIRQFGFWLLNRAAFSDVDVNRPNENGILIVVDVTAKTAGVTYGYSLLPYLDDESTFNALSAAHPYLIQGEFLQAIDHTIGKLETTLKKGWRRAKRNPEKVLGQIGQNPVARTKASLKGVREGNKISEPREKVEIGE
;
A
#
# COMPACT_ATOMS: atom_id res chain seq x y z
N MET A 1 -5.71 -22.30 3.55
CA MET A 1 -5.68 -21.92 2.12
C MET A 1 -4.44 -22.48 1.44
N LYS A 2 -4.63 -23.33 0.42
CA LYS A 2 -3.57 -24.00 -0.38
C LYS A 2 -2.61 -23.01 -1.05
N GLU A 3 -3.06 -21.78 -1.31
CA GLU A 3 -2.31 -20.74 -2.03
C GLU A 3 -1.49 -19.79 -1.15
N ARG A 4 -1.61 -19.85 0.19
CA ARG A 4 -0.86 -18.94 1.09
C ARG A 4 0.66 -19.06 0.94
N LYS A 5 1.18 -20.28 0.81
CA LYS A 5 2.64 -20.53 0.69
C LYS A 5 3.19 -20.02 -0.65
N PRO A 6 2.56 -20.31 -1.81
CA PRO A 6 2.90 -19.65 -3.07
C PRO A 6 2.82 -18.12 -3.02
N MET A 7 1.75 -17.56 -2.46
CA MET A 7 1.58 -16.11 -2.34
C MET A 7 2.72 -15.47 -1.52
N ARG A 8 3.09 -16.09 -0.39
CA ARG A 8 4.20 -15.60 0.43
C ARG A 8 5.53 -15.63 -0.33
N LYS A 9 5.83 -16.70 -1.08
CA LYS A 9 7.05 -16.76 -1.91
C LYS A 9 7.10 -15.65 -2.96
N LEU A 10 5.95 -15.30 -3.51
CA LEU A 10 5.81 -14.23 -4.50
C LEU A 10 6.11 -12.87 -3.85
N MET A 11 5.56 -12.61 -2.67
CA MET A 11 5.85 -11.40 -1.88
C MET A 11 7.34 -11.34 -1.49
N GLU A 12 7.91 -12.43 -0.98
CA GLU A 12 9.34 -12.53 -0.65
C GLU A 12 10.24 -12.25 -1.88
N ARG A 13 9.86 -12.71 -3.07
CA ARG A 13 10.58 -12.44 -4.33
C ARG A 13 10.57 -10.95 -4.68
N PHE A 14 9.46 -10.26 -4.43
CA PHE A 14 9.38 -8.81 -4.62
C PHE A 14 10.30 -8.09 -3.63
N GLU A 15 10.21 -8.44 -2.35
CA GLU A 15 10.99 -7.81 -1.28
C GLU A 15 12.51 -8.03 -1.43
N LYS A 16 12.94 -9.20 -1.92
CA LYS A 16 14.36 -9.44 -2.26
C LYS A 16 14.89 -8.48 -3.31
N ARG A 17 14.02 -7.98 -4.20
CA ARG A 17 14.39 -7.09 -5.30
C ARG A 17 14.23 -5.61 -4.96
N PHE A 18 13.30 -5.30 -4.05
CA PHE A 18 13.10 -3.97 -3.50
C PHE A 18 13.13 -4.06 -1.97
N PRO A 19 14.32 -4.19 -1.33
CA PRO A 19 14.42 -4.45 0.11
C PRO A 19 13.81 -3.37 1.00
N GLN A 20 13.64 -2.16 0.48
CA GLN A 20 13.01 -1.03 1.15
C GLN A 20 11.48 -1.04 1.05
N LEU A 21 10.91 -1.79 0.11
CA LEU A 21 9.48 -1.87 -0.16
C LEU A 21 8.92 -3.21 0.34
N PHE A 22 7.62 -3.26 0.55
CA PHE A 22 6.89 -4.51 0.77
C PHE A 22 5.57 -4.48 0.02
N VAL A 23 5.03 -5.67 -0.26
CA VAL A 23 3.70 -5.83 -0.83
C VAL A 23 2.84 -6.59 0.16
N SER A 24 1.64 -6.10 0.41
CA SER A 24 0.60 -6.75 1.20
C SER A 24 -0.61 -7.05 0.31
N VAL A 25 -1.30 -8.14 0.59
CA VAL A 25 -2.49 -8.57 -0.16
C VAL A 25 -3.63 -8.79 0.80
N TYR A 26 -4.77 -8.14 0.52
CA TYR A 26 -6.02 -8.35 1.24
C TYR A 26 -7.06 -8.92 0.28
N LEU A 27 -7.47 -10.17 0.53
CA LEU A 27 -8.58 -10.81 -0.17
C LEU A 27 -9.75 -10.88 0.80
N GLY A 28 -10.87 -10.23 0.46
CA GLY A 28 -12.06 -10.20 1.31
C GLY A 28 -13.34 -10.24 0.51
N ALA A 29 -14.41 -10.64 1.18
CA ALA A 29 -15.79 -10.48 0.72
C ALA A 29 -16.36 -9.29 1.52
N PHE A 30 -16.78 -8.24 0.82
CA PHE A 30 -17.38 -7.08 1.47
C PHE A 30 -18.87 -7.02 1.13
N GLU A 31 -19.70 -6.71 2.13
CA GLU A 31 -21.16 -6.62 1.96
C GLU A 31 -21.57 -5.24 1.42
N GLU A 32 -21.04 -4.16 2.02
CA GLU A 32 -21.34 -2.77 1.63
C GLU A 32 -20.05 -1.93 1.60
N MET A 33 -19.21 -2.14 0.60
CA MET A 33 -18.03 -1.31 0.39
C MET A 33 -18.30 -0.20 -0.61
N THR A 34 -18.34 1.05 -0.13
CA THR A 34 -18.53 2.24 -0.98
C THR A 34 -17.29 2.57 -1.82
N SER A 35 -16.09 2.26 -1.33
CA SER A 35 -14.85 2.51 -2.08
C SER A 35 -13.68 1.63 -1.63
N ILE A 36 -13.26 0.71 -2.50
CA ILE A 36 -12.06 -0.13 -2.29
C ILE A 36 -10.78 0.69 -2.15
N ARG A 37 -10.73 1.86 -2.79
CA ARG A 37 -9.59 2.79 -2.71
C ARG A 37 -9.49 3.43 -1.33
N GLN A 38 -10.61 3.93 -0.79
CA GLN A 38 -10.63 4.50 0.56
C GLN A 38 -10.31 3.43 1.61
N PHE A 39 -10.89 2.24 1.45
CA PHE A 39 -10.56 1.10 2.30
C PHE A 39 -9.06 0.77 2.27
N GLY A 40 -8.47 0.66 1.08
CA GLY A 40 -7.04 0.42 0.92
C GLY A 40 -6.19 1.51 1.56
N PHE A 41 -6.58 2.78 1.43
CA PHE A 41 -5.90 3.90 2.09
C PHE A 41 -5.94 3.79 3.61
N TRP A 42 -7.10 3.52 4.20
CA TRP A 42 -7.23 3.31 5.63
C TRP A 42 -6.43 2.11 6.11
N LEU A 43 -6.52 0.98 5.40
CA LEU A 43 -5.84 -0.25 5.78
C LEU A 43 -4.32 -0.09 5.73
N LEU A 44 -3.78 0.49 4.65
CA LEU A 44 -2.34 0.71 4.52
C LEU A 44 -1.79 1.66 5.60
N ASN A 45 -2.54 2.69 5.99
CA ASN A 45 -2.06 3.68 6.95
C ASN A 45 -2.31 3.31 8.41
N ARG A 46 -3.33 2.48 8.72
CA ARG A 46 -3.75 2.18 10.10
C ARG A 46 -3.43 0.75 10.54
N ALA A 47 -3.11 -0.16 9.61
CA ALA A 47 -2.68 -1.50 9.99
C ALA A 47 -1.28 -1.47 10.62
N ALA A 48 -1.17 -2.07 11.81
CA ALA A 48 0.09 -2.58 12.30
C ALA A 48 0.33 -3.92 11.59
N PHE A 49 1.09 -3.91 10.49
CA PHE A 49 1.45 -5.14 9.79
C PHE A 49 2.43 -5.92 10.67
N SER A 50 1.94 -6.93 11.39
CA SER A 50 2.73 -7.72 12.37
C SER A 50 3.92 -8.46 11.76
N ASP A 51 3.85 -8.73 10.45
CA ASP A 51 4.82 -9.55 9.72
C ASP A 51 5.81 -8.69 8.91
N VAL A 52 5.68 -7.36 8.99
CA VAL A 52 6.60 -6.41 8.36
C VAL A 52 7.56 -5.93 9.45
N ASP A 53 8.87 -6.01 9.18
CA ASP A 53 9.91 -5.48 10.08
C ASP A 53 9.53 -4.06 10.52
N VAL A 54 9.61 -3.79 11.83
CA VAL A 54 9.34 -2.48 12.46
C VAL A 54 10.11 -1.35 11.75
N ASN A 55 11.22 -1.67 11.07
CA ASN A 55 12.03 -0.75 10.29
C ASN A 55 11.48 -0.38 8.90
N ARG A 56 10.39 -0.99 8.41
CA ARG A 56 9.75 -0.64 7.12
C ARG A 56 8.46 0.16 7.37
N PRO A 57 8.48 1.49 7.20
CA PRO A 57 7.29 2.30 7.39
C PRO A 57 6.23 1.98 6.32
N ASN A 58 4.95 2.12 6.67
CA ASN A 58 3.81 1.96 5.75
C ASN A 58 3.91 2.87 4.51
N GLU A 59 4.67 3.97 4.60
CA GLU A 59 5.02 4.85 3.48
C GLU A 59 5.74 4.13 2.33
N ASN A 60 6.34 2.97 2.59
CA ASN A 60 7.01 2.12 1.60
C ASN A 60 6.17 0.91 1.16
N GLY A 61 4.95 0.78 1.67
CA GLY A 61 4.08 -0.36 1.37
C GLY A 61 3.30 -0.20 0.07
N ILE A 62 3.03 -1.33 -0.57
CA ILE A 62 2.03 -1.47 -1.64
C ILE A 62 0.98 -2.46 -1.14
N LEU A 63 -0.27 -2.05 -1.09
CA LEU A 63 -1.40 -2.89 -0.72
C LEU A 63 -2.25 -3.19 -1.95
N ILE A 64 -2.46 -4.47 -2.23
CA ILE A 64 -3.43 -4.93 -3.23
C ILE A 64 -4.65 -5.43 -2.47
N VAL A 65 -5.81 -4.82 -2.73
CA VAL A 65 -7.10 -5.23 -2.17
C VAL A 65 -7.93 -5.85 -3.29
N VAL A 66 -8.54 -7.01 -3.02
CA VAL A 66 -9.50 -7.65 -3.90
C VAL A 66 -10.78 -7.91 -3.12
N ASP A 67 -11.88 -7.36 -3.62
CA ASP A 67 -13.24 -7.76 -3.24
C ASP A 67 -13.68 -8.91 -4.13
N VAL A 68 -13.74 -10.11 -3.55
CA VAL A 68 -14.12 -11.33 -4.28
C VAL A 68 -15.61 -11.38 -4.60
N THR A 69 -16.44 -10.65 -3.86
CA THR A 69 -17.90 -10.59 -4.06
C THR A 69 -18.24 -9.59 -5.15
N ALA A 70 -17.74 -8.36 -5.03
CA ALA A 70 -18.01 -7.30 -6.00
C ALA A 70 -17.15 -7.42 -7.28
N LYS A 71 -16.18 -8.35 -7.33
CA LYS A 71 -15.19 -8.52 -8.40
C LYS A 71 -14.43 -7.21 -8.70
N THR A 72 -14.13 -6.46 -7.65
CA THR A 72 -13.35 -5.22 -7.73
C THR A 72 -11.97 -5.43 -7.12
N ALA A 73 -10.98 -4.71 -7.65
CA ALA A 73 -9.62 -4.72 -7.13
C ALA A 73 -9.04 -3.31 -7.12
N GLY A 74 -8.16 -3.05 -6.15
CA GLY A 74 -7.50 -1.76 -5.99
C GLY A 74 -6.06 -1.94 -5.56
N VAL A 75 -5.19 -1.03 -5.99
CA VAL A 75 -3.83 -0.89 -5.49
C VAL A 75 -3.74 0.42 -4.74
N THR A 76 -3.24 0.38 -3.52
CA THR A 76 -2.89 1.56 -2.72
C THR A 76 -1.42 1.49 -2.37
N TYR A 77 -0.72 2.61 -2.37
CA TYR A 77 0.71 2.64 -2.11
C TYR A 77 1.07 3.83 -1.23
N GLY A 78 2.14 3.67 -0.46
CA GLY A 78 2.61 4.68 0.47
C GLY A 78 3.29 5.87 -0.22
N TYR A 79 3.43 6.97 0.52
CA TYR A 79 3.88 8.24 -0.04
C TYR A 79 5.30 8.24 -0.62
N SER A 80 6.18 7.33 -0.18
CA SER A 80 7.53 7.18 -0.77
C SER A 80 7.49 6.72 -2.23
N LEU A 81 6.35 6.18 -2.68
CA LEU A 81 6.16 5.64 -4.01
C LEU A 81 5.54 6.61 -5.01
N LEU A 82 5.06 7.78 -4.57
CA LEU A 82 4.53 8.84 -5.45
C LEU A 82 5.45 9.22 -6.63
N PRO A 83 6.80 9.21 -6.52
CA PRO A 83 7.67 9.52 -7.67
C PRO A 83 7.68 8.45 -8.76
N TYR A 84 7.19 7.25 -8.44
CA TYR A 84 7.37 6.05 -9.25
C TYR A 84 6.05 5.46 -9.71
N LEU A 85 4.99 5.67 -8.95
CA LEU A 85 3.64 5.16 -9.17
C LEU A 85 2.62 6.30 -9.17
N ASP A 86 1.59 6.11 -9.97
CA ASP A 86 0.42 6.98 -10.13
C ASP A 86 -0.83 6.10 -10.33
N ASP A 87 -2.00 6.73 -10.41
CA ASP A 87 -3.26 6.01 -10.62
C ASP A 87 -3.30 5.26 -11.96
N GLU A 88 -2.70 5.82 -13.01
CA GLU A 88 -2.68 5.19 -14.34
C GLU A 88 -1.81 3.92 -14.34
N SER A 89 -0.61 3.98 -13.76
CA SER A 89 0.31 2.85 -13.69
C SER A 89 -0.20 1.72 -12.79
N THR A 90 -0.91 2.05 -11.72
CA THR A 90 -1.54 1.05 -10.85
C THR A 90 -2.78 0.43 -11.49
N PHE A 91 -3.61 1.22 -12.18
CA PHE A 91 -4.71 0.70 -13.00
C PHE A 91 -4.18 -0.22 -14.09
N ASN A 92 -3.15 0.19 -14.83
CA ASN A 92 -2.51 -0.63 -15.86
C ASN A 92 -1.91 -1.94 -15.31
N ALA A 93 -1.46 -1.95 -14.05
CA ALA A 93 -1.00 -3.17 -13.38
C ALA A 93 -2.14 -4.15 -13.10
N LEU A 94 -3.26 -3.66 -12.56
CA LEU A 94 -4.44 -4.48 -12.31
C LEU A 94 -5.09 -4.97 -13.61
N SER A 95 -5.19 -4.10 -14.62
CA SER A 95 -5.78 -4.43 -15.92
C SER A 95 -5.02 -5.54 -16.64
N ALA A 96 -3.69 -5.61 -16.47
CA ALA A 96 -2.89 -6.71 -17.00
C ALA A 96 -3.23 -8.07 -16.36
N ALA A 97 -3.84 -8.07 -15.18
CA ALA A 97 -4.28 -9.25 -14.45
C ALA A 97 -5.79 -9.53 -14.60
N HIS A 98 -6.52 -8.72 -15.37
CA HIS A 98 -7.98 -8.77 -15.46
C HIS A 98 -8.56 -10.16 -15.79
N PRO A 99 -8.02 -10.93 -16.76
CA PRO A 99 -8.54 -12.28 -17.06
C PRO A 99 -8.53 -13.21 -15.83
N TYR A 100 -7.45 -13.19 -15.06
CA TYR A 100 -7.29 -14.02 -13.86
C TYR A 100 -8.20 -13.56 -12.72
N LEU A 101 -8.42 -12.24 -12.57
CA LEU A 101 -9.34 -11.70 -11.57
C LEU A 101 -10.78 -12.16 -11.82
N ILE A 102 -11.23 -12.17 -13.09
CA ILE A 102 -12.57 -12.62 -13.46
C ILE A 102 -12.76 -14.13 -13.24
N GLN A 103 -11.70 -14.92 -13.47
CA GLN A 103 -11.69 -16.37 -13.26
C GLN A 103 -11.53 -16.79 -11.79
N GLY A 104 -11.26 -15.85 -10.89
CA GLY A 104 -10.97 -16.15 -9.47
C GLY A 104 -9.59 -16.76 -9.24
N GLU A 105 -8.69 -16.69 -10.23
CA GLU A 105 -7.31 -17.16 -10.14
C GLU A 105 -6.42 -16.11 -9.43
N PHE A 106 -6.68 -15.89 -8.14
CA PHE A 106 -6.10 -14.76 -7.40
C PHE A 106 -4.57 -14.83 -7.30
N LEU A 107 -3.97 -16.00 -7.15
CA LEU A 107 -2.51 -16.12 -7.13
C LEU A 107 -1.88 -15.60 -8.43
N GLN A 108 -2.41 -16.01 -9.59
CA GLN A 108 -1.96 -15.59 -10.91
C GLN A 108 -2.22 -14.10 -11.13
N ALA A 109 -3.38 -13.61 -10.72
CA ALA A 109 -3.74 -12.20 -10.82
C ALA A 109 -2.75 -11.30 -10.04
N ILE A 110 -2.43 -11.70 -8.81
CA ILE A 110 -1.50 -10.96 -7.96
C ILE A 110 -0.07 -11.03 -8.53
N ASP A 111 0.36 -12.18 -9.07
CA ASP A 111 1.68 -12.31 -9.72
C ASP A 111 1.83 -11.38 -10.92
N HIS A 112 0.82 -11.32 -11.79
CA HIS A 112 0.82 -10.44 -12.96
C HIS A 112 0.81 -8.96 -12.54
N THR A 113 -0.01 -8.61 -11.56
CA THR A 113 -0.08 -7.25 -11.02
C THR A 113 1.28 -6.83 -10.47
N ILE A 114 1.89 -7.66 -9.62
CA ILE A 114 3.22 -7.40 -9.04
C ILE A 114 4.27 -7.30 -10.14
N GLY A 115 4.31 -8.22 -11.10
CA GLY A 115 5.26 -8.16 -12.22
C GLY A 115 5.17 -6.85 -13.02
N LYS A 116 3.97 -6.33 -13.22
CA LYS A 116 3.78 -5.03 -13.89
C LYS A 116 4.26 -3.87 -13.01
N LEU A 117 3.94 -3.87 -11.72
CA LEU A 117 4.43 -2.87 -10.75
C LEU A 117 5.95 -2.86 -10.69
N GLU A 118 6.61 -4.02 -10.61
CA GLU A 118 8.07 -4.14 -10.61
C GLU A 118 8.70 -3.49 -11.85
N THR A 119 8.07 -3.67 -13.01
CA THR A 119 8.53 -3.06 -14.27
C THR A 119 8.40 -1.54 -14.22
N THR A 120 7.27 -1.03 -13.72
CA THR A 120 7.04 0.41 -13.53
C THR A 120 8.05 1.00 -12.55
N LEU A 121 8.24 0.38 -11.39
CA LEU A 121 9.21 0.81 -10.37
C LEU A 121 10.63 0.85 -10.91
N LYS A 122 11.06 -0.18 -11.66
CA LYS A 122 12.39 -0.19 -12.31
C LYS A 122 12.55 0.98 -13.29
N LYS A 123 11.53 1.27 -14.10
CA LYS A 123 11.55 2.40 -15.04
C LYS A 123 11.58 3.73 -14.28
N GLY A 124 10.73 3.89 -13.27
CA GLY A 124 10.67 5.07 -12.40
C GLY A 124 12.02 5.34 -11.73
N TRP A 125 12.64 4.32 -11.14
CA TRP A 125 13.95 4.43 -10.51
C TRP A 125 15.04 4.86 -11.50
N ARG A 126 15.06 4.32 -12.72
CA ARG A 126 16.01 4.75 -13.77
C ARG A 126 15.81 6.22 -14.14
N ARG A 127 14.57 6.71 -14.17
CA ARG A 127 14.26 8.14 -14.40
C ARG A 127 14.76 9.00 -13.24
N ALA A 128 14.45 8.63 -12.01
CA ALA A 128 14.88 9.34 -10.80
C ALA A 128 16.40 9.37 -10.67
N LYS A 129 17.10 8.28 -11.00
CA LYS A 129 18.57 8.22 -11.03
C LYS A 129 19.18 9.18 -12.05
N ARG A 130 18.52 9.37 -13.21
CA ARG A 130 19.01 10.28 -14.27
C ARG A 130 18.73 11.75 -13.97
N ASN A 131 17.60 12.07 -13.36
CA ASN A 131 17.21 13.44 -13.04
C ASN A 131 16.35 13.48 -11.77
N PRO A 132 16.99 13.49 -10.58
CA PRO A 132 16.28 13.39 -9.31
C PRO A 132 15.43 14.63 -9.02
N GLU A 133 15.94 15.82 -9.34
CA GLU A 133 15.24 17.09 -9.09
C GLU A 133 13.93 17.19 -9.87
N LYS A 134 13.94 16.80 -11.15
CA LYS A 134 12.73 16.79 -11.98
C LYS A 134 11.68 15.82 -11.45
N VAL A 135 12.11 14.62 -11.04
CA VAL A 135 11.19 13.57 -10.59
C VAL A 135 10.60 13.89 -9.21
N LEU A 136 11.39 14.45 -8.29
CA LEU A 136 10.90 14.84 -6.96
C LEU A 136 10.11 16.16 -7.00
N GLY A 137 10.52 17.10 -7.84
CA GLY A 137 9.85 18.40 -8.01
C GLY A 137 8.45 18.29 -8.61
N GLN A 138 8.18 17.29 -9.45
CA GLN A 138 6.85 17.02 -10.03
C GLN A 138 5.78 16.66 -9.01
N ILE A 139 6.17 16.32 -7.78
CA ILE A 139 5.28 15.85 -6.70
C ILE A 139 5.11 16.95 -5.63
N GLY A 140 5.64 18.16 -5.88
CA GLY A 140 5.66 19.24 -4.88
C GLY A 140 6.55 18.94 -3.66
N GLN A 141 7.41 17.91 -3.71
CA GLN A 141 8.35 17.61 -2.64
C GLN A 141 9.63 18.41 -2.84
N ASN A 142 9.69 19.59 -2.24
CA ASN A 142 10.94 20.32 -2.06
C ASN A 142 11.81 19.56 -1.03
N PRO A 143 13.00 19.04 -1.40
CA PRO A 143 13.77 18.11 -0.56
C PRO A 143 14.20 18.65 0.81
N VAL A 144 14.08 19.97 1.05
CA VAL A 144 14.58 20.64 2.26
C VAL A 144 13.53 20.75 3.38
N ALA A 145 12.23 20.59 3.11
CA ALA A 145 11.18 20.95 4.09
C ALA A 145 10.63 19.78 4.95
N ARG A 146 10.90 18.52 4.58
CA ARG A 146 10.14 17.38 5.12
C ARG A 146 10.67 16.76 6.42
N THR A 147 11.87 17.09 6.87
CA THR A 147 12.49 16.40 8.03
C THR A 147 12.07 16.92 9.41
N LYS A 148 11.42 18.09 9.55
CA LYS A 148 11.06 18.64 10.88
C LYS A 148 9.60 19.04 11.10
N ALA A 149 8.84 19.41 10.07
CA ALA A 149 7.49 19.97 10.26
C ALA A 149 6.37 18.91 10.22
N SER A 150 6.46 17.92 9.33
CA SER A 150 5.33 17.02 9.04
C SER A 150 5.02 16.00 10.16
N LEU A 151 6.01 15.68 11.00
CA LEU A 151 5.86 14.74 12.11
C LEU A 151 5.36 15.38 13.41
N LYS A 152 5.39 16.71 13.51
CA LYS A 152 4.96 17.43 14.73
C LYS A 152 3.44 17.56 14.80
N GLY A 153 2.79 17.91 13.69
CA GLY A 153 1.33 18.08 13.63
C GLY A 153 0.52 16.78 13.80
N VAL A 154 1.03 15.64 13.32
CA VAL A 154 0.33 14.34 13.45
C VAL A 154 0.44 13.77 14.87
N ARG A 155 1.48 14.13 15.64
CA ARG A 155 1.58 13.74 17.05
C ARG A 155 0.70 14.57 17.98
N GLU A 156 0.48 15.85 17.67
CA GLU A 156 -0.36 16.73 18.48
C GLU A 156 -1.86 16.44 18.28
N GLY A 157 -2.31 16.09 17.07
CA GLY A 157 -3.71 15.78 16.78
C GLY A 157 -4.21 14.40 17.24
N ASN A 158 -3.32 13.53 17.73
CA ASN A 158 -3.64 12.12 18.04
C ASN A 158 -3.50 11.77 19.54
N LYS A 159 -3.50 12.78 20.42
CA LYS A 159 -3.78 12.55 21.84
C LYS A 159 -5.27 12.30 21.99
N ILE A 160 -5.64 11.04 21.85
CA ILE A 160 -6.91 10.49 22.30
C ILE A 160 -7.12 10.95 23.74
N SER A 161 -8.23 11.65 23.96
CA SER A 161 -8.74 12.06 25.27
C SER A 161 -8.59 10.95 26.31
N GLU A 162 -8.03 11.29 27.47
CA GLU A 162 -7.96 10.39 28.62
C GLU A 162 -9.34 9.83 28.99
N PRO A 163 -9.44 8.59 29.50
CA PRO A 163 -10.71 8.00 29.90
C PRO A 163 -11.29 8.79 31.07
N ARG A 164 -12.57 9.18 30.97
CA ARG A 164 -13.35 9.68 32.12
C ARG A 164 -13.32 8.62 33.22
N GLU A 165 -12.86 9.00 34.42
CA GLU A 165 -12.96 8.17 35.61
C GLU A 165 -14.41 7.71 35.83
N LYS A 166 -14.55 6.44 36.18
CA LYS A 166 -15.81 5.84 36.60
C LYS A 166 -16.25 6.54 37.88
N VAL A 167 -17.41 7.20 37.86
CA VAL A 167 -18.08 7.60 39.09
C VAL A 167 -18.68 6.32 39.69
N GLU A 168 -18.17 5.94 40.85
CA GLU A 168 -18.64 4.81 41.64
C GLU A 168 -20.11 4.99 42.03
N ILE A 169 -20.87 3.90 41.90
CA ILE A 169 -22.20 3.74 42.47
C ILE A 169 -21.97 3.33 43.93
N GLY A 170 -22.37 4.19 44.86
CA GLY A 170 -22.47 3.90 46.30
C GLY A 170 -23.94 3.89 46.72
N GLU A 171 -24.28 2.90 47.54
CA GLU A 171 -25.60 2.40 47.98
C GLU A 171 -26.65 3.44 48.43
#